data_AF-A0A7S3A4G9-F1
#
_entry.id   AF-A0A7S3A4G9-F1
#
_cell.length_a   1.000
_cell.length_b   1.000
_cell.length_c   1.000
_cell.angle_alpha   90.00
_cell.angle_beta   90.00
_cell.angle_gamma   90.00
#
_symmetry.space_group_name_H-M   'P 1'
#
loop_
_entity.id
_entity.type
_entity.pdbx_description
1 polymer ?
#
loop_
_entity_poly.entity_id
_entity_poly.type
_entity_poly.pdbx_seq_one_letter_code
_entity_poly.pdbx_strand_id
1 'polypeptide(L)'
;MGGLVFTPLSQAFLQEYGEDWANSAPRRLVNTALYDLPKKNLKEAIVLADVLPHSITAGYQKLVDLRLLKFNGVEVQDLSHLVKLVQKSTGRFFRFELEDDREIVLLADKTRRASQSILRRYRIQAPQYAL
;
A
#
# COMPACT_ATOMS: atom_id res chain seq x y z
N MET A 1 -3.61 6.20 -2.59
CA MET A 1 -3.05 7.56 -2.35
C MET A 1 -2.21 7.98 -3.54
N GLY A 2 -2.54 9.08 -4.23
CA GLY A 2 -1.73 9.54 -5.36
C GLY A 2 -1.44 8.49 -6.45
N GLY A 3 -2.32 7.49 -6.61
CA GLY A 3 -2.11 6.36 -7.52
C GLY A 3 -1.62 5.07 -6.88
N LEU A 4 -1.07 5.10 -5.65
CA LEU A 4 -0.72 3.89 -4.90
C LEU A 4 -1.99 3.23 -4.33
N VAL A 5 -2.18 1.94 -4.57
CA VAL A 5 -3.31 1.15 -4.08
C VAL A 5 -2.82 0.23 -2.97
N PHE A 6 -3.21 0.52 -1.73
CA PHE A 6 -2.87 -0.30 -0.57
C PHE A 6 -4.08 -1.11 -0.12
N THR A 7 -3.85 -2.37 0.24
CA THR A 7 -4.88 -3.29 0.74
C THR A 7 -4.34 -4.13 1.90
N PRO A 8 -5.17 -4.56 2.87
CA PRO A 8 -4.77 -5.60 3.81
C PRO A 8 -4.52 -6.91 3.07
N LEU A 9 -3.42 -7.58 3.40
CA LEU A 9 -3.14 -8.93 2.95
C LEU A 9 -4.15 -9.86 3.59
N SER A 10 -4.98 -10.46 2.75
CA SER A 10 -6.03 -11.39 3.17
C SER A 10 -5.98 -12.64 2.30
N GLN A 11 -6.65 -13.69 2.75
CA GLN A 11 -6.84 -14.88 1.93
C GLN A 11 -7.57 -14.54 0.61
N ALA A 12 -8.56 -13.64 0.65
CA ALA A 12 -9.28 -13.22 -0.54
C ALA A 12 -8.36 -12.54 -1.57
N PHE A 13 -7.41 -11.72 -1.11
CA PHE A 13 -6.38 -11.14 -1.98
C PHE A 13 -5.49 -12.22 -2.62
N LEU A 14 -5.05 -13.22 -1.85
CA LEU A 14 -4.24 -14.31 -2.39
C LEU A 14 -5.02 -15.17 -3.40
N GLN A 15 -6.32 -15.36 -3.20
CA GLN A 15 -7.18 -16.11 -4.13
C GLN A 15 -7.30 -15.46 -5.52
N GLU A 16 -6.93 -14.19 -5.69
CA GLU A 16 -6.84 -13.56 -7.02
C GLU A 16 -5.78 -14.24 -7.92
N TYR A 17 -4.83 -14.96 -7.32
CA TYR A 17 -3.83 -15.77 -8.03
C TYR A 17 -4.37 -17.15 -8.49
N GLY A 18 -5.65 -17.44 -8.28
CA GLY A 18 -6.34 -18.66 -8.71
C GLY A 18 -6.59 -19.67 -7.59
N GLU A 19 -7.17 -20.82 -7.95
CA GLU A 19 -7.55 -21.87 -6.99
C GLU A 19 -6.33 -22.41 -6.22
N ASP A 20 -5.19 -22.54 -6.89
CA ASP A 20 -3.91 -22.95 -6.31
C ASP A 20 -3.01 -21.75 -5.96
N TRP A 21 -3.60 -20.74 -5.32
CA TRP A 21 -2.90 -19.51 -4.91
C TRP A 21 -1.71 -19.78 -4.00
N ALA A 22 -1.73 -20.86 -3.21
CA ALA A 22 -0.64 -21.19 -2.30
C ALA A 22 0.69 -21.46 -3.05
N ASN A 23 0.60 -21.94 -4.30
CA ASN A 23 1.76 -22.17 -5.16
C ASN A 23 1.98 -21.05 -6.19
N SER A 24 0.92 -20.33 -6.56
CA SER A 24 0.94 -19.34 -7.64
C SER A 24 1.21 -17.90 -7.17
N ALA A 25 0.81 -17.56 -5.94
CA ALA A 25 1.07 -16.25 -5.37
C ALA A 25 2.55 -16.09 -4.98
N PRO A 26 3.08 -14.85 -4.92
CA PRO A 26 4.42 -14.59 -4.45
C PRO A 26 4.65 -15.22 -3.07
N ARG A 27 5.63 -16.11 -2.96
CA ARG A 27 5.91 -16.86 -1.72
C ARG A 27 6.07 -15.95 -0.49
N ARG A 28 6.57 -14.73 -0.68
CA ARG A 28 6.72 -13.76 0.41
C ARG A 28 5.39 -13.29 0.98
N LEU A 29 4.38 -13.08 0.13
CA LEU A 29 3.03 -12.74 0.57
C LEU A 29 2.38 -13.92 1.31
N VAL A 30 2.52 -15.14 0.77
CA VAL A 30 2.06 -16.36 1.44
C VAL A 30 2.70 -16.50 2.82
N ASN A 31 4.03 -16.36 2.91
CA ASN A 31 4.75 -16.42 4.18
C ASN A 31 4.29 -15.33 5.15
N THR A 32 4.08 -14.10 4.66
CA THR A 32 3.60 -13.00 5.50
C THR A 32 2.22 -13.29 6.07
N ALA A 33 1.30 -13.79 5.24
CA ALA A 33 -0.06 -14.13 5.67
C ALA A 33 -0.08 -15.25 6.72
N LEU A 34 0.81 -16.23 6.60
CA LEU A 34 0.84 -17.40 7.48
C LEU A 34 1.61 -17.18 8.80
N TYR A 35 2.69 -16.38 8.78
CA TYR A 35 3.66 -16.36 9.87
C TYR A 35 3.88 -15.00 10.56
N ASP A 36 3.47 -13.89 9.93
CA ASP A 36 3.86 -12.55 10.41
C ASP A 36 2.79 -11.83 11.25
N LEU A 37 1.53 -12.25 11.15
CA LEU A 37 0.43 -11.77 12.00
C LEU A 37 0.58 -12.02 13.52
N PRO A 38 1.29 -13.04 14.03
CA PRO A 38 1.50 -13.18 15.48
C PRO A 38 2.51 -12.19 16.11
N LYS A 39 3.06 -11.21 15.37
CA LYS A 39 3.95 -10.18 15.95
C LYS A 39 3.16 -9.19 16.81
N LYS A 40 3.66 -8.90 18.02
CA LYS A 40 2.98 -8.19 19.14
C LYS A 40 2.20 -6.90 18.80
N ASN A 41 2.54 -6.20 17.71
CA ASN A 41 1.93 -4.92 17.32
C ASN A 41 1.41 -4.87 15.87
N LEU A 42 1.58 -5.93 15.07
CA LEU A 42 1.09 -5.97 13.69
C LEU A 42 -0.31 -6.59 13.70
N LYS A 43 -1.31 -5.83 13.24
CA LYS A 43 -2.69 -6.34 13.14
C LYS A 43 -3.01 -6.81 11.73
N GLU A 44 -2.52 -6.09 10.73
CA GLU A 44 -2.69 -6.42 9.31
C GLU A 44 -1.39 -6.13 8.56
N ALA A 45 -0.94 -7.07 7.73
CA ALA A 45 0.10 -6.76 6.75
C ALA A 45 -0.52 -5.97 5.60
N ILE A 46 0.04 -4.80 5.27
CA ILE A 46 -0.48 -3.95 4.19
C ILE A 46 0.38 -4.14 2.95
N VAL A 47 -0.25 -4.36 1.81
CA VAL A 47 0.41 -4.63 0.52
C VAL A 47 0.10 -3.52 -0.47
N LEU A 48 1.10 -3.11 -1.24
CA LEU A 48 0.94 -2.28 -2.43
C LEU A 48 0.44 -3.16 -3.58
N ALA A 49 -0.87 -3.26 -3.72
CA ALA A 49 -1.51 -4.12 -4.72
C ALA A 49 -1.30 -3.60 -6.14
N ASP A 50 -1.33 -2.27 -6.32
CA ASP A 50 -1.19 -1.67 -7.64
C ASP A 50 -0.65 -0.23 -7.56
N VAL A 51 -0.07 0.24 -8.66
CA VAL A 51 0.40 1.60 -8.85
C VAL A 51 -0.24 2.17 -10.11
N LEU A 52 -1.35 2.89 -9.92
CA LEU A 52 -2.10 3.52 -10.98
C LEU A 52 -1.22 4.54 -11.72
N PRO A 53 -1.11 4.45 -13.06
CA PRO A 53 -0.30 5.36 -13.84
C PRO A 53 -0.72 6.83 -13.66
N HIS A 54 0.23 7.64 -13.18
CA HIS A 54 0.12 9.09 -13.07
C HIS A 54 1.52 9.71 -13.11
N SER A 55 1.63 11.00 -13.42
CA SER A 55 2.92 11.71 -13.45
C SER A 55 3.65 11.72 -12.09
N ILE A 56 2.93 11.51 -10.99
CA ILE A 56 3.50 11.47 -9.63
C ILE A 56 3.98 10.07 -9.23
N THR A 57 3.51 9.02 -9.93
CA THR A 57 3.92 7.61 -9.70
C THR A 57 4.89 7.11 -10.77
N ALA A 58 5.39 8.00 -11.63
CA ALA A 58 6.32 7.67 -12.70
C ALA A 58 7.59 7.01 -12.14
N GLY A 59 7.91 5.80 -12.63
CA GLY A 59 9.05 5.01 -12.19
C GLY A 59 8.73 3.96 -11.14
N TYR A 60 7.54 3.98 -10.53
CA TYR A 60 7.14 3.06 -9.47
C TYR A 60 6.19 1.93 -9.91
N GLN A 61 5.83 1.86 -11.19
CA GLN A 61 4.80 0.93 -11.69
C GLN A 61 5.12 -0.55 -11.49
N LYS A 62 6.40 -0.90 -11.29
CA LYS A 62 6.84 -2.28 -11.04
C LYS A 62 6.91 -2.64 -9.56
N LEU A 63 6.63 -1.69 -8.66
CA LEU A 63 6.62 -1.91 -7.22
C LEU A 63 5.21 -2.31 -6.79
N VAL A 64 4.78 -3.50 -7.18
CA VAL A 64 3.50 -4.11 -6.80
C VAL A 64 3.75 -5.41 -6.05
N ASP A 65 2.76 -5.91 -5.33
CA ASP A 65 2.84 -7.12 -4.50
C ASP A 65 3.93 -7.05 -3.41
N LEU A 66 4.26 -5.82 -3.00
CA LEU A 66 5.24 -5.53 -1.95
C LEU A 66 4.52 -5.06 -0.69
N ARG A 67 4.91 -5.63 0.45
CA ARG A 67 4.41 -5.18 1.75
C ARG A 67 4.97 -3.81 2.11
N LEU A 68 4.12 -2.96 2.65
CA LEU A 68 4.47 -1.71 3.31
C LEU A 68 4.90 -1.98 4.75
N LEU A 69 6.11 -1.54 5.08
CA LEU A 69 6.70 -1.67 6.41
C LEU A 69 6.53 -0.39 7.23
N LYS A 70 6.91 0.75 6.64
CA LYS A 70 6.88 2.05 7.33
C LYS A 70 6.34 3.16 6.46
N PHE A 71 5.76 4.15 7.13
CA PHE A 71 5.43 5.44 6.55
C PHE A 71 6.16 6.53 7.31
N ASN A 72 6.99 7.32 6.61
CA ASN A 72 7.83 8.37 7.21
C ASN A 72 8.62 7.87 8.44
N GLY A 73 9.20 6.66 8.36
CA GLY A 73 9.98 6.05 9.45
C GLY A 73 9.15 5.42 10.57
N VAL A 74 7.82 5.51 10.55
CA VAL A 74 6.93 4.89 11.54
C VAL A 74 6.37 3.57 11.02
N GLU A 75 6.48 2.50 11.81
CA GLU A 75 5.93 1.18 11.47
C GLU A 75 4.41 1.22 11.28
N VAL A 76 3.96 0.66 10.16
CA VAL A 76 2.54 0.53 9.84
C VAL A 76 1.99 -0.75 10.48
N GLN A 77 0.86 -0.62 11.17
CA GLN A 77 0.28 -1.72 11.97
C GLN A 77 -0.94 -2.34 11.31
N ASP A 78 -1.71 -1.50 10.60
CA ASP A 78 -2.92 -1.83 9.87
C ASP A 78 -3.25 -0.68 8.90
N LEU A 79 -4.29 -0.86 8.08
CA LEU A 79 -4.64 0.14 7.05
C LEU A 79 -5.19 1.43 7.68
N SER A 80 -5.90 1.31 8.80
CA SER A 80 -6.42 2.46 9.54
C SER A 80 -5.30 3.31 10.13
N HIS A 81 -4.22 2.69 10.59
CA HIS A 81 -3.03 3.34 11.10
C HIS A 81 -2.34 4.12 9.98
N LEU A 82 -2.16 3.52 8.79
CA LEU A 82 -1.60 4.19 7.63
C LEU A 82 -2.38 5.47 7.27
N VAL A 83 -3.72 5.39 7.22
CA VAL A 83 -4.58 6.55 6.93
C VAL A 83 -4.35 7.67 7.94
N LYS A 84 -4.34 7.35 9.24
CA LYS A 84 -4.06 8.32 10.31
C LYS A 84 -2.68 8.97 10.17
N LEU A 85 -1.65 8.18 9.85
CA LEU A 85 -0.29 8.69 9.65
C LEU A 85 -0.24 9.69 8.49
N VAL A 86 -0.89 9.39 7.37
CA VAL A 86 -0.93 10.30 6.22
C VAL A 86 -1.72 11.57 6.54
N GLN A 87 -2.86 11.47 7.20
CA GLN A 87 -3.66 12.62 7.59
C GLN A 87 -2.89 13.58 8.48
N LYS A 88 -2.16 13.05 9.46
CA LYS A 88 -1.35 13.83 10.40
C LYS A 88 -0.01 14.31 9.83
N SER A 89 0.40 13.81 8.67
CA SER A 89 1.69 14.14 8.08
C SER A 89 1.73 15.57 7.55
N THR A 90 2.60 16.39 8.14
CA THR A 90 2.86 17.79 7.76
C THR A 90 4.18 17.95 6.99
N GLY A 91 4.90 16.84 6.76
CA GLY A 91 6.17 16.85 6.05
C GLY A 91 6.01 17.14 4.55
N ARG A 92 7.10 17.59 3.93
CA ARG A 92 7.16 17.85 2.48
C ARG A 92 6.96 16.60 1.62
N PHE A 93 7.31 15.44 2.18
CA PHE A 93 7.30 14.16 1.49
C PHE A 93 6.48 13.10 2.23
N PHE A 94 5.89 12.21 1.44
CA PHE A 94 5.37 10.93 1.88
C PHE A 94 6.37 9.86 1.46
N ARG A 95 6.95 9.18 2.44
CA ARG A 95 7.95 8.14 2.27
C ARG A 95 7.32 6.81 2.67
N PHE A 96 7.18 5.91 1.72
CA PHE A 96 6.64 4.56 1.91
C PHE A 96 7.80 3.58 1.79
N GLU A 97 8.20 3.00 2.91
CA GLU A 97 9.24 1.97 2.97
C GLU A 97 8.58 0.60 2.80
N LEU A 98 8.98 -0.11 1.75
CA LEU A 98 8.47 -1.42 1.37
C LEU A 98 9.51 -2.50 1.73
N GLU A 99 9.12 -3.77 1.60
CA GLU A 99 10.08 -4.88 1.62
C GLU A 99 11.15 -4.77 0.51
N ASP A 100 12.23 -5.57 0.65
CA ASP A 100 13.41 -5.58 -0.23
C ASP A 100 14.15 -4.24 -0.32
N ASP A 101 14.16 -3.48 0.79
CA ASP A 101 14.79 -2.15 0.86
C ASP A 101 14.30 -1.18 -0.23
N ARG A 102 13.06 -1.40 -0.71
CA ARG A 102 12.41 -0.57 -1.72
C ARG A 102 11.70 0.60 -1.04
N GLU A 103 11.62 1.70 -1.76
CA GLU A 103 10.98 2.90 -1.24
C GLU A 103 10.28 3.71 -2.34
N ILE A 104 9.14 4.29 -1.98
CA ILE A 104 8.42 5.27 -2.80
C ILE A 104 8.39 6.61 -2.06
N VAL A 105 8.85 7.67 -2.71
CA VAL A 105 8.83 9.03 -2.15
C VAL A 105 7.99 9.94 -3.03
N LEU A 106 6.91 10.48 -2.48
CA LEU A 106 6.01 11.39 -3.17
C LEU A 106 5.99 12.76 -2.51
N LEU A 107 5.83 13.83 -3.30
CA LEU A 107 5.57 15.18 -2.77
C LEU A 107 4.18 15.21 -2.12
N ALA A 108 4.11 15.54 -0.83
CA ALA A 108 2.87 15.48 -0.05
C ALA A 108 1.76 16.35 -0.67
N ASP A 109 2.06 17.61 -0.99
CA ASP A 109 1.07 18.55 -1.56
C ASP A 109 0.58 18.14 -2.94
N LYS A 110 1.44 17.57 -3.78
CA LYS A 110 1.04 17.07 -5.10
C LYS A 110 0.18 15.82 -4.96
N THR A 111 0.52 14.95 -4.03
CA THR A 111 -0.21 13.70 -3.74
C THR A 111 -1.62 13.99 -3.22
N ARG A 112 -1.76 14.91 -2.26
CA ARG A 112 -3.06 15.33 -1.73
C ARG A 112 -3.95 15.90 -2.83
N ARG A 113 -3.42 16.78 -3.68
CA ARG A 113 -4.16 17.39 -4.80
C ARG A 113 -4.54 16.40 -5.90
N ALA A 114 -3.64 15.49 -6.27
CA ALA A 114 -3.86 14.51 -7.33
C ALA A 114 -4.79 13.36 -6.90
N SER A 115 -5.01 13.15 -5.60
CA SER A 115 -5.82 12.02 -5.12
C SER A 115 -7.24 12.07 -5.68
N GLN A 116 -7.88 13.24 -5.74
CA GLN A 116 -9.22 13.36 -6.33
C GLN A 116 -9.24 13.18 -7.85
N SER A 117 -8.22 13.65 -8.58
CA SER A 117 -8.17 13.51 -10.04
C SER A 117 -7.91 12.06 -10.46
N ILE A 118 -7.10 11.33 -9.70
CA ILE A 118 -6.82 9.91 -9.94
C ILE A 118 -8.08 9.07 -9.66
N LEU A 119 -8.78 9.29 -8.54
CA LEU A 119 -10.02 8.58 -8.24
C LEU A 119 -11.07 8.75 -9.35
N ARG A 120 -11.25 9.98 -9.86
CA ARG A 120 -12.16 10.26 -10.99
C ARG A 120 -11.72 9.56 -12.27
N ARG A 121 -10.42 9.61 -12.60
CA ARG A 121 -9.86 9.01 -13.82
C ARG A 121 -10.06 7.50 -13.85
N TYR A 122 -9.91 6.82 -12.71
CA TYR A 122 -10.06 5.38 -12.60
C TYR A 122 -11.43 4.93 -12.08
N ARG A 123 -12.42 5.85 -12.03
CA ARG A 123 -13.82 5.58 -11.61
C ARG A 123 -13.96 4.91 -10.23
N ILE A 124 -13.04 5.21 -9.32
CA ILE A 124 -13.08 4.71 -7.94
C ILE A 124 -14.04 5.63 -7.15
N GLN A 125 -15.22 5.09 -6.78
CA GLN A 125 -16.32 5.88 -6.21
C GLN A 125 -16.00 6.51 -4.85
N ALA A 126 -15.17 5.86 -4.03
CA ALA A 126 -14.55 6.43 -2.83
C ALA A 126 -13.35 5.55 -2.42
N PRO A 127 -12.28 6.11 -1.84
CA PRO A 127 -11.31 5.27 -1.14
C PRO A 127 -12.05 4.59 0.02
N GLN A 128 -11.88 3.27 0.19
CA GLN A 128 -12.56 2.49 1.23
C GLN A 128 -12.30 3.02 2.65
N TYR A 129 -11.27 3.86 2.80
CA TYR A 129 -10.98 4.67 3.97
C TYR A 129 -10.78 6.13 3.52
N ALA A 130 -11.61 7.05 4.01
CA ALA A 130 -11.55 8.46 3.63
C ALA A 130 -10.20 9.09 4.03
N LEU A 131 -9.53 9.74 3.06
CA LEU A 131 -8.27 10.47 3.23
C LEU A 131 -8.51 11.91 3.65
#